data_AF-A0AAE6CGG0-F1
#
_entry.id   AF-A0AAE6CGG0-F1
#
_cell.length_a   1.000
_cell.length_b   1.000
_cell.length_c   1.000
_cell.angle_alpha   90.00
_cell.angle_beta   90.00
_cell.angle_gamma   90.00
#
_symmetry.space_group_name_H-M   'P 1'
#
loop_
_entity.id
_entity.type
_entity.pdbx_description
1 polymer ?
#
loop_
_entity_poly.entity_id
_entity_poly.type
_entity_poly.pdbx_seq_one_letter_code
_entity_poly.pdbx_strand_id
1 'polypeptide(L)'
;MSQLEKLAEQIEQLASQSKWDDLVALEPALRDAVQATVAQTSEDDKPQLIATLTRLRSIYADAVQHAGSNRSESAQELTSVRRSLKAAQSYLNTSKF
;
A
#
# COMPACT_ATOMS: atom_id res chain seq x y z
N MET A 1 -3.20 -2.90 17.08
CA MET A 1 -3.47 -2.98 15.63
C MET A 1 -3.87 -1.62 15.13
N SER A 2 -2.93 -0.96 14.47
CA SER A 2 -3.11 0.35 13.84
C SER A 2 -4.05 0.23 12.63
N GLN A 3 -4.72 1.32 12.24
CA GLN A 3 -5.64 1.33 11.10
C GLN A 3 -4.96 0.85 9.80
N LEU A 4 -3.68 1.16 9.63
CA LEU A 4 -2.86 0.69 8.53
C LEU A 4 -2.65 -0.85 8.54
N GLU A 5 -2.47 -1.45 9.71
CA GLU A 5 -2.29 -2.92 9.82
C GLU A 5 -3.58 -3.64 9.44
N LYS A 6 -4.74 -3.14 9.90
CA LYS A 6 -6.05 -3.69 9.51
C LYS A 6 -6.29 -3.61 8.00
N LEU A 7 -5.93 -2.47 7.40
CA LEU A 7 -6.02 -2.31 5.94
C LEU A 7 -5.04 -3.23 5.22
N ALA A 8 -3.83 -3.44 5.75
CA ALA A 8 -2.87 -4.37 5.17
C ALA A 8 -3.39 -5.81 5.19
N GLU A 9 -3.95 -6.28 6.31
CA GLU A 9 -4.58 -7.60 6.41
C GLU A 9 -5.77 -7.75 5.44
N GLN A 10 -6.59 -6.71 5.30
CA GLN A 10 -7.72 -6.71 4.37
C GLN A 10 -7.26 -6.76 2.91
N ILE A 11 -6.20 -6.02 2.56
CA ILE A 11 -5.56 -6.05 1.25
C ILE A 11 -4.95 -7.44 0.97
N GLU A 12 -4.30 -8.06 1.95
CA GLU A 12 -3.78 -9.43 1.84
C GLU A 12 -4.89 -10.45 1.57
N GLN A 13 -6.02 -10.33 2.27
CA GLN A 13 -7.17 -11.21 2.04
C GLN A 13 -7.79 -11.03 0.66
N LEU A 14 -7.95 -9.79 0.20
CA LEU A 14 -8.52 -9.48 -1.12
C LEU A 14 -7.58 -9.94 -2.24
N ALA A 15 -6.28 -9.74 -2.09
CA ALA A 15 -5.28 -10.25 -3.03
C ALA A 15 -5.30 -11.78 -3.10
N SER A 16 -5.39 -12.47 -1.97
CA SER A 16 -5.52 -13.93 -1.91
C SER A 16 -6.80 -14.44 -2.58
N GLN A 17 -7.86 -13.62 -2.60
CA GLN A 17 -9.12 -13.90 -3.30
C GLN A 17 -9.13 -13.42 -4.76
N SER A 18 -8.01 -12.88 -5.27
CA SER A 18 -7.93 -12.26 -6.60
C SER A 18 -8.97 -11.14 -6.84
N LYS A 19 -9.41 -10.49 -5.77
CA LYS A 19 -10.38 -9.38 -5.79
C LYS A 19 -9.68 -8.05 -6.06
N TRP A 20 -9.11 -7.93 -7.25
CA TRP A 20 -8.27 -6.78 -7.63
C TRP A 20 -9.06 -5.47 -7.72
N ASP A 21 -10.32 -5.50 -8.17
CA ASP A 21 -11.21 -4.31 -8.19
C ASP A 21 -11.46 -3.77 -6.76
N ASP A 22 -11.66 -4.65 -5.78
CA ASP A 22 -11.83 -4.25 -4.38
C ASP A 22 -10.54 -3.65 -3.79
N LEU A 23 -9.36 -4.08 -4.25
CA LEU A 23 -8.08 -3.47 -3.84
C LEU A 23 -7.91 -2.04 -4.34
N VAL A 24 -8.43 -1.74 -5.54
CA VAL A 24 -8.42 -0.39 -6.10
C VAL A 24 -9.36 0.51 -5.30
N ALA A 25 -10.55 0.02 -4.95
CA ALA A 25 -11.49 0.77 -4.12
C ALA A 25 -10.94 1.12 -2.73
N LEU A 26 -10.00 0.33 -2.20
CA LEU A 26 -9.32 0.59 -0.93
C LEU A 26 -8.12 1.54 -1.03
N GLU A 27 -7.66 1.91 -2.23
CA GLU A 27 -6.53 2.85 -2.39
C GLU A 27 -6.70 4.15 -1.59
N PRO A 28 -7.81 4.91 -1.71
CA PRO A 28 -7.93 6.19 -1.01
C PRO A 28 -7.85 6.02 0.51
N ALA A 29 -8.47 4.97 1.05
CA ALA A 29 -8.40 4.64 2.48
C ALA A 29 -6.98 4.24 2.91
N LEU A 30 -6.27 3.48 2.08
CA LEU A 30 -4.88 3.10 2.33
C LEU A 30 -3.97 4.32 2.33
N ARG A 31 -4.14 5.24 1.37
CA ARG A 31 -3.33 6.45 1.26
C ARG A 31 -3.49 7.34 2.50
N ASP A 32 -4.73 7.54 2.93
CA ASP A 32 -5.04 8.33 4.13
C ASP A 32 -4.44 7.68 5.39
N ALA A 33 -4.62 6.37 5.55
CA ALA A 33 -4.06 5.63 6.68
C ALA A 33 -2.53 5.64 6.69
N VAL A 34 -1.87 5.51 5.53
CA VAL A 34 -0.41 5.63 5.41
C VAL A 34 0.02 7.04 5.80
N GLN A 35 -0.62 8.09 5.27
CA GLN A 35 -0.25 9.46 5.55
C GLN A 35 -0.45 9.83 7.03
N ALA A 36 -1.56 9.40 7.63
CA ALA A 36 -1.84 9.57 9.05
C ALA A 36 -0.86 8.79 9.94
N THR A 37 -0.47 7.58 9.53
CA THR A 37 0.51 6.77 10.28
C THR A 37 1.90 7.36 10.17
N VAL A 38 2.34 7.75 8.95
CA VAL A 38 3.62 8.42 8.71
C VAL A 38 3.75 9.71 9.54
N ALA A 39 2.67 10.51 9.63
CA ALA A 39 2.67 11.75 10.39
C ALA A 39 2.74 11.54 11.92
N GLN A 40 2.31 10.37 12.41
CA GLN A 40 2.27 10.03 13.83
C GLN A 40 3.38 9.04 14.24
N THR A 41 4.15 8.53 13.28
CA THR A 41 5.18 7.52 13.52
C THR A 41 6.39 8.14 14.22
N SER A 42 6.74 7.54 15.37
CA SER A 42 7.98 7.84 16.10
C SER A 42 9.16 7.08 15.48
N GLU A 43 10.40 7.47 15.80
CA GLU A 43 11.59 6.85 15.21
C GLU A 43 11.70 5.34 15.49
N ASP A 44 11.21 4.89 16.66
CA ASP A 44 11.13 3.47 17.03
C ASP A 44 10.12 2.66 16.18
N ASP A 45 9.06 3.29 15.67
CA ASP A 45 8.01 2.63 14.86
C ASP A 45 8.31 2.66 13.35
N LYS A 46 9.25 3.51 12.91
CA LYS A 46 9.70 3.60 11.51
C LYS A 46 10.03 2.22 10.88
N PRO A 47 10.83 1.33 11.50
CA PRO A 47 11.15 0.04 10.90
C PRO A 47 9.92 -0.84 10.67
N GLN A 48 8.97 -0.85 11.61
CA GLN A 48 7.72 -1.62 11.48
C GLN A 48 6.84 -1.04 10.36
N LEU A 49 6.72 0.28 10.28
CA LEU A 49 5.99 0.95 9.19
C LEU A 49 6.60 0.66 7.82
N ILE A 50 7.93 0.70 7.71
CA ILE A 50 8.65 0.36 6.47
C ILE A 50 8.37 -1.09 6.04
N ALA A 51 8.36 -2.03 6.99
CA ALA A 51 8.04 -3.43 6.72
C ALA A 51 6.61 -3.59 6.18
N THR A 52 5.63 -2.93 6.80
CA THR A 52 4.22 -2.95 6.37
C THR A 52 4.06 -2.36 4.97
N LEU A 53 4.67 -1.20 4.70
CA LEU A 53 4.65 -0.59 3.37
C LEU A 53 5.32 -1.46 2.30
N THR A 54 6.37 -2.19 2.68
CA THR A 54 7.08 -3.11 1.78
C THR A 54 6.20 -4.31 1.41
N ARG A 55 5.49 -4.90 2.39
CA ARG A 55 4.52 -5.97 2.13
C ARG A 55 3.41 -5.51 1.19
N LEU A 56 2.78 -4.39 1.51
CA LEU A 56 1.73 -3.79 0.68
C LEU A 56 2.20 -3.56 -0.74
N ARG A 57 3.39 -3.00 -0.92
CA ARG A 57 3.96 -2.75 -2.24
C ARG A 57 4.18 -4.04 -3.05
N SER A 58 4.57 -5.15 -2.41
CA SER A 58 4.68 -6.45 -3.08
C SER A 58 3.32 -6.99 -3.52
N ILE A 59 2.30 -6.88 -2.66
CA ILE A 59 0.94 -7.31 -2.98
C ILE A 59 0.38 -6.52 -4.17
N TYR A 60 0.55 -5.20 -4.19
CA TYR A 60 0.14 -4.38 -5.31
C TYR A 60 0.96 -4.64 -6.58
N ALA A 61 2.24 -5.03 -6.45
CA ALA A 61 3.03 -5.42 -7.62
C ALA A 61 2.50 -6.72 -8.25
N ASP A 62 2.15 -7.70 -7.42
CA ASP A 62 1.51 -8.94 -7.84
C ASP A 62 0.14 -8.67 -8.48
N ALA A 63 -0.68 -7.82 -7.85
CA ALA A 63 -1.95 -7.35 -8.39
C ALA A 63 -1.80 -6.68 -9.76
N VAL A 64 -0.79 -5.82 -9.97
CA VAL A 64 -0.50 -5.20 -11.28
C VAL A 64 -0.14 -6.26 -12.32
N GLN A 65 0.66 -7.26 -11.97
CA GLN A 65 1.03 -8.33 -12.89
C GLN A 65 -0.19 -9.17 -13.28
N HIS A 66 -1.05 -9.50 -12.32
CA HIS A 66 -2.29 -10.26 -12.56
C HIS A 66 -3.35 -9.44 -13.33
N ALA A 67 -3.55 -8.17 -12.97
CA ALA A 67 -4.49 -7.28 -13.64
C ALA A 67 -4.02 -6.89 -15.05
N GLY A 68 -2.71 -6.68 -15.25
CA GLY A 68 -2.13 -6.33 -16.54
C GLY A 68 -2.32 -7.40 -17.63
N SER A 69 -2.55 -8.66 -17.23
CA SER A 69 -2.92 -9.73 -18.15
C SER A 69 -4.41 -9.79 -18.49
N ASN A 70 -5.30 -9.14 -17.72
CA ASN A 70 -6.76 -9.30 -17.85
C ASN A 70 -7.58 -8.01 -18.04
N ARG A 71 -7.09 -6.81 -17.64
CA ARG A 71 -7.77 -5.51 -17.80
C ARG A 71 -6.79 -4.33 -17.71
N SER A 72 -6.74 -3.49 -18.75
CA SER A 72 -5.82 -2.34 -18.84
C SER A 72 -6.09 -1.22 -17.83
N GLU A 73 -7.35 -0.98 -17.44
CA GLU A 73 -7.70 0.11 -16.51
C GLU A 73 -7.30 -0.20 -15.06
N SER A 74 -7.67 -1.38 -14.53
CA SER A 74 -7.29 -1.79 -13.18
C SER A 74 -5.76 -1.84 -12.99
N ALA A 75 -5.01 -2.21 -14.03
CA ALA A 75 -3.55 -2.23 -14.00
C ALA A 75 -2.94 -0.82 -13.88
N GLN A 76 -3.56 0.20 -14.49
CA GLN A 76 -3.11 1.59 -14.38
C GLN A 76 -3.34 2.15 -12.97
N GLU A 77 -4.49 1.87 -12.38
CA GLU A 77 -4.81 2.31 -11.01
C GLU A 77 -3.89 1.65 -9.99
N LEU A 78 -3.71 0.33 -10.06
CA LEU A 78 -2.78 -0.40 -9.18
C LEU A 78 -1.32 0.09 -9.33
N THR A 79 -0.92 0.50 -10.54
CA THR A 79 0.40 1.10 -10.77
C THR A 79 0.52 2.46 -10.09
N SER A 80 -0.55 3.27 -10.07
CA SER A 80 -0.62 4.54 -9.35
C SER A 80 -0.44 4.33 -7.84
N VAL A 81 -1.16 3.36 -7.26
CA VAL A 81 -1.06 2.99 -5.84
C VAL A 81 0.39 2.65 -5.47
N ARG A 82 1.02 1.80 -6.29
CA ARG A 82 2.39 1.35 -6.07
C ARG A 82 3.38 2.52 -6.06
N ARG A 83 3.18 3.53 -6.92
CA ARG A 83 4.00 4.75 -6.93
C ARG A 83 3.78 5.60 -5.68
N SER A 84 2.52 5.74 -5.24
CA SER A 84 2.18 6.46 -4.00
C SER A 84 2.84 5.81 -2.77
N LEU A 85 2.80 4.48 -2.66
CA LEU A 85 3.47 3.75 -1.56
C LEU A 85 5.00 3.94 -1.60
N LYS A 86 5.61 3.90 -2.79
CA LYS A 86 7.04 4.17 -2.95
C LYS A 86 7.39 5.60 -2.52
N ALA A 87 6.57 6.58 -2.88
CA ALA A 87 6.78 7.96 -2.45
C ALA A 87 6.70 8.09 -0.92
N ALA A 88 5.70 7.49 -0.27
CA ALA A 88 5.58 7.47 1.19
C ALA A 88 6.79 6.82 1.87
N GLN A 89 7.31 5.71 1.33
CA GLN A 89 8.56 5.11 1.82
C GLN A 89 9.76 6.05 1.66
N SER A 90 9.89 6.74 0.53
CA SER A 90 10.94 7.73 0.31
C SER A 90 10.83 8.93 1.27
N TYR A 91 9.62 9.39 1.58
CA TYR A 91 9.40 10.45 2.58
C TYR A 91 9.88 10.01 3.96
N LEU A 92 9.53 8.81 4.41
CA LEU A 92 10.02 8.25 5.68
C LEU A 92 11.55 8.14 5.73
N ASN A 93 12.18 7.78 4.60
CA ASN A 93 13.64 7.66 4.51
C ASN A 93 14.34 9.02 4.43
N THR A 94 13.68 10.05 3.88
CA THR A 94 14.26 11.38 3.65
C THR A 94 13.89 12.42 4.72
N SER A 95 12.91 12.17 5.61
CA SER A 95 12.52 13.02 6.74
C SER A 95 13.58 13.06 7.86
N LYS A 96 14.86 13.08 7.46
CA LYS A 96 16.04 13.32 8.28
C LYS A 96 16.50 14.79 8.22
N PHE A 97 15.61 15.70 7.83
CA PHE A 97 15.82 17.15 7.88
C PHE A 97 14.76 17.80 8.75
#